data_AF-A0A9R0HXU3-F1
#
_entry.id   AF-A0A9R0HXU3-F1
#
_cell.length_a   1.000
_cell.length_b   1.000
_cell.length_c   1.000
_cell.angle_alpha   90.00
_cell.angle_beta   90.00
_cell.angle_gamma   90.00
#
_symmetry.space_group_name_H-M   'P 1'
#
loop_
_entity.id
_entity.type
_entity.pdbx_description
1 polymer ?
#
loop_
_entity_poly.entity_id
_entity_poly.type
_entity_poly.pdbx_seq_one_letter_code
_entity_poly.pdbx_strand_id
1 'polypeptide(L)'
;MASAQAIAMNDKEKEMVVAMVEQAKSVGKTNNMKLGAVNQQANQNSAVVYINNSTPAKINFNQNLNWAGSVIGTPYPTTITAMSSASFTHAAQPIDGSKGAVVYFGSNKDGIPSGWLLAWFAPAKMTPTNPNRVHVECGPSAKYGSVDWDVIKARLDVADSYNNHFDPVTHTTIAAEITPGGSFAAIGANFGVF
;
A
#
# COMPACT_ATOMS: atom_id res chain seq x y z
N MET A 1 -16.63 22.87 14.28
CA MET A 1 -16.93 22.41 12.90
C MET A 1 -15.76 21.65 12.25
N ALA A 2 -14.48 21.90 12.61
CA ALA A 2 -13.33 21.13 12.11
C ALA A 2 -13.31 19.63 12.50
N SER A 3 -13.91 19.26 13.64
CA SER A 3 -13.91 17.88 14.15
C SER A 3 -14.81 16.92 13.37
N ALA A 4 -15.98 17.37 12.89
CA ALA A 4 -16.91 16.51 12.16
C ALA A 4 -16.46 16.23 10.72
N GLN A 5 -15.83 17.21 10.07
CA GLN A 5 -15.27 17.05 8.72
C GLN A 5 -14.06 16.11 8.72
N ALA A 6 -13.18 16.20 9.72
CA ALA A 6 -12.05 15.29 9.87
C ALA A 6 -12.49 13.83 10.13
N ILE A 7 -13.52 13.61 10.95
CA ILE A 7 -14.08 12.27 11.20
C ILE A 7 -14.71 11.69 9.93
N ALA A 8 -15.56 12.44 9.24
CA ALA A 8 -16.22 11.98 8.01
C ALA A 8 -15.24 11.67 6.86
N MET A 9 -14.12 12.41 6.77
CA MET A 9 -13.05 12.09 5.82
C MET A 9 -12.39 10.76 6.14
N ASN A 10 -12.08 10.53 7.41
CA ASN A 10 -11.44 9.30 7.86
C ASN A 10 -12.32 8.08 7.53
N ASP A 11 -13.65 8.22 7.68
CA ASP A 11 -14.61 7.18 7.34
C ASP A 11 -14.66 6.89 5.83
N LYS A 12 -14.72 7.94 4.99
CA LYS A 12 -14.73 7.78 3.53
C LYS A 12 -13.43 7.18 3.00
N GLU A 13 -12.29 7.60 3.52
CA GLU A 13 -10.99 7.02 3.15
C GLU A 13 -10.91 5.55 3.56
N LYS A 14 -11.42 5.22 4.75
CA LYS A 14 -11.49 3.85 5.22
C LYS A 14 -12.41 2.98 4.35
N GLU A 15 -13.57 3.47 3.93
CA GLU A 15 -14.46 2.74 3.00
C GLU A 15 -13.78 2.44 1.66
N MET A 16 -13.08 3.43 1.08
CA MET A 16 -12.32 3.22 -0.16
C MET A 16 -11.21 2.18 0.03
N VAL A 17 -10.47 2.25 1.14
CA VAL A 17 -9.42 1.30 1.47
C VAL A 17 -9.98 -0.12 1.62
N VAL A 18 -11.12 -0.30 2.30
CA VAL A 18 -11.80 -1.60 2.43
C VAL A 18 -12.21 -2.14 1.05
N ALA A 19 -12.75 -1.28 0.17
CA ALA A 19 -13.07 -1.69 -1.19
C ALA A 19 -11.81 -2.15 -1.96
N MET A 20 -10.68 -1.47 -1.79
CA MET A 20 -9.41 -1.86 -2.43
C MET A 20 -8.84 -3.14 -1.84
N VAL A 21 -9.02 -3.40 -0.55
CA VAL A 21 -8.67 -4.68 0.07
C VAL A 21 -9.47 -5.82 -0.57
N GLU A 22 -10.76 -5.63 -0.82
CA GLU A 22 -11.58 -6.65 -1.49
C GLU A 22 -11.16 -6.87 -2.96
N GLN A 23 -10.74 -5.82 -3.67
CA GLN A 23 -10.12 -5.96 -4.99
C GLN A 23 -8.80 -6.73 -4.92
N ALA A 24 -7.93 -6.44 -3.95
CA ALA A 24 -6.69 -7.17 -3.74
C ALA A 24 -6.96 -8.67 -3.45
N LYS A 25 -7.98 -8.99 -2.65
CA LYS A 25 -8.42 -10.38 -2.42
C LYS A 25 -8.89 -11.05 -3.70
N SER A 26 -9.67 -10.36 -4.53
CA SER A 26 -10.14 -10.86 -5.84
C SER A 26 -8.98 -11.18 -6.79
N VAL A 27 -8.02 -10.25 -6.91
CA VAL A 27 -6.79 -10.44 -7.71
C VAL A 27 -5.96 -11.59 -7.18
N GLY A 28 -5.73 -11.68 -5.87
CA GLY A 28 -4.92 -12.75 -5.27
C GLY A 28 -5.52 -14.14 -5.43
N LYS A 29 -6.85 -14.28 -5.30
CA LYS A 29 -7.54 -15.55 -5.61
C LYS A 29 -7.32 -15.96 -7.06
N THR A 30 -7.42 -15.01 -7.99
CA THR A 30 -7.18 -15.26 -9.42
C THR A 30 -5.74 -15.68 -9.70
N ASN A 31 -4.76 -15.05 -9.06
CA ASN A 31 -3.34 -15.37 -9.22
C ASN A 31 -3.00 -16.74 -8.62
N ASN A 32 -3.55 -17.08 -7.44
CA ASN A 32 -3.33 -18.39 -6.82
C ASN A 32 -3.94 -19.54 -7.61
N MET A 33 -5.09 -19.34 -8.26
CA MET A 33 -5.65 -20.34 -9.19
C MET A 33 -4.69 -20.63 -10.36
N LYS A 34 -3.90 -19.64 -10.81
CA LYS A 34 -2.91 -19.81 -11.88
C LYS A 34 -1.60 -20.46 -11.42
N LEU A 35 -1.26 -20.36 -10.13
CA LEU A 35 0.02 -20.82 -9.57
C LEU A 35 -0.02 -22.26 -9.02
N GLY A 36 -1.18 -22.93 -9.03
CA GLY A 36 -1.35 -24.28 -8.49
C GLY A 36 -1.32 -24.26 -6.96
N ALA A 37 -2.50 -24.34 -6.34
CA ALA A 37 -2.66 -24.20 -4.89
C ALA A 37 -1.77 -25.17 -4.10
N VAL A 38 -0.80 -24.64 -3.36
CA VAL A 38 -0.13 -25.39 -2.29
C VAL A 38 -0.96 -25.19 -1.03
N ASN A 39 -1.55 -26.27 -0.52
CA ASN A 39 -2.32 -26.30 0.74
C ASN A 39 -1.42 -25.91 1.93
N GLN A 40 -1.22 -24.61 2.18
CA GLN A 40 -0.60 -24.11 3.40
C GLN A 40 -1.42 -22.94 3.94
N GLN A 41 -2.56 -23.27 4.52
CA GLN A 41 -3.61 -22.37 5.01
C GLN A 41 -3.17 -21.45 6.18
N ALA A 42 -1.88 -21.41 6.52
CA ALA A 42 -1.31 -20.59 7.58
C ALA A 42 -0.10 -19.73 7.13
N ASN A 43 0.46 -19.99 5.94
CA ASN A 43 1.65 -19.27 5.46
C ASN A 43 1.29 -18.32 4.33
N GLN A 44 1.68 -17.04 4.48
CA GLN A 44 1.53 -16.07 3.41
C GLN A 44 2.70 -16.21 2.44
N ASN A 45 2.39 -16.59 1.21
CA ASN A 45 3.37 -16.77 0.13
C ASN A 45 3.57 -15.49 -0.71
N SER A 46 2.76 -14.46 -0.48
CA SER A 46 2.79 -13.21 -1.22
C SER A 46 1.99 -12.11 -0.52
N ALA A 47 2.21 -10.88 -0.97
CA ALA A 47 1.34 -9.74 -0.73
C ALA A 47 0.78 -9.24 -2.08
N VAL A 48 -0.54 -9.11 -2.17
CA VAL A 48 -1.23 -8.58 -3.34
C VAL A 48 -1.67 -7.16 -3.01
N VAL A 49 -1.19 -6.20 -3.79
CA VAL A 49 -1.43 -4.78 -3.56
C VAL A 49 -2.37 -4.24 -4.63
N TYR A 50 -3.38 -3.49 -4.19
CA TYR A 50 -4.29 -2.76 -5.06
C TYR A 50 -4.30 -1.28 -4.65
N ILE A 51 -3.90 -0.42 -5.57
CA ILE A 51 -3.75 1.03 -5.36
C ILE A 51 -4.84 1.74 -6.14
N ASN A 52 -5.65 2.53 -5.43
CA ASN A 52 -6.54 3.52 -6.02
C ASN A 52 -5.84 4.88 -6.11
N ASN A 53 -5.79 5.46 -7.30
CA ASN A 53 -5.43 6.85 -7.49
C ASN A 53 -6.72 7.69 -7.50
N SER A 54 -7.07 8.28 -6.36
CA SER A 54 -8.20 9.21 -6.24
C SER A 54 -7.79 10.66 -6.48
N THR A 55 -6.58 10.91 -7.01
CA THR A 55 -6.15 12.25 -7.41
C THR A 55 -6.69 12.62 -8.80
N PRO A 56 -6.85 13.93 -9.11
CA PRO A 56 -7.34 14.38 -10.42
C PRO A 56 -6.30 14.23 -11.54
N ALA A 57 -5.08 13.80 -11.22
CA ALA A 57 -3.97 13.65 -12.16
C ALA A 57 -3.41 12.22 -12.13
N LYS A 58 -2.54 11.91 -13.09
CA LYS A 58 -1.79 10.65 -13.04
C LYS A 58 -0.73 10.70 -11.94
N ILE A 59 -0.49 9.55 -11.31
CA ILE A 59 0.69 9.31 -10.47
C ILE A 59 1.62 8.35 -11.20
N ASN A 60 2.93 8.53 -11.01
CA ASN A 60 3.97 7.76 -11.68
C ASN A 60 4.84 7.10 -10.62
N PHE A 61 5.20 5.84 -10.87
CA PHE A 61 6.16 5.14 -10.04
C PHE A 61 7.49 5.89 -10.02
N ASN A 62 8.09 6.05 -8.84
CA ASN A 62 9.38 6.71 -8.67
C ASN A 62 10.46 5.74 -8.22
N GLN A 63 10.23 5.04 -7.11
CA GLN A 63 11.21 4.09 -6.56
C GLN A 63 10.53 3.07 -5.65
N ASN A 64 11.25 2.00 -5.34
CA ASN A 64 10.84 0.99 -4.40
C ASN A 64 12.03 0.52 -3.55
N LEU A 65 11.73 -0.17 -2.45
CA LEU A 65 12.69 -1.00 -1.74
C LEU A 65 12.04 -2.34 -1.40
N ASN A 66 12.80 -3.43 -1.57
CA ASN A 66 12.39 -4.76 -1.14
C ASN A 66 13.32 -5.18 0.01
N TRP A 67 12.83 -5.18 1.25
CA TRP A 67 13.58 -5.72 2.38
C TRP A 67 13.57 -7.26 2.37
N ALA A 68 12.46 -7.86 1.95
CA ALA A 68 12.31 -9.30 1.77
C ALA A 68 11.28 -9.60 0.68
N GLY A 69 11.60 -10.51 -0.23
CA GLY A 69 10.75 -10.84 -1.38
C GLY A 69 10.98 -9.94 -2.60
N SER A 70 10.14 -10.08 -3.61
CA SER A 70 10.23 -9.30 -4.86
C SER A 70 8.91 -9.26 -5.62
N VAL A 71 8.72 -8.24 -6.45
CA VAL A 71 7.58 -8.19 -7.37
C VAL A 71 7.62 -9.36 -8.37
N ILE A 72 6.47 -9.96 -8.66
CA ILE A 72 6.33 -11.07 -9.61
C ILE A 72 5.17 -10.86 -10.58
N GLY A 73 5.26 -11.45 -11.77
CA GLY A 73 4.25 -11.30 -12.81
C GLY A 73 4.27 -9.89 -13.39
N THR A 74 3.34 -9.03 -12.95
CA THR A 74 3.27 -7.63 -13.38
C THR A 74 4.21 -6.78 -12.52
N PRO A 75 5.08 -5.95 -13.11
CA PRO A 75 5.95 -5.05 -12.35
C PRO A 75 5.13 -3.99 -11.59
N TYR A 76 5.81 -3.18 -10.78
CA TYR A 76 5.17 -2.01 -10.19
C TYR A 76 4.54 -1.14 -11.29
N PRO A 77 3.24 -0.77 -11.19
CA PRO A 77 2.57 0.03 -12.20
C PRO A 77 3.32 1.34 -12.44
N THR A 78 3.85 1.55 -13.64
CA THR A 78 4.68 2.73 -13.96
C THR A 78 3.87 4.03 -13.93
N THR A 79 2.58 3.95 -14.28
CA THR A 79 1.63 5.05 -14.23
C THR A 79 0.26 4.53 -13.81
N ILE A 80 -0.40 5.26 -12.91
CA ILE A 80 -1.82 5.07 -12.58
C ILE A 80 -2.53 6.36 -12.95
N THR A 81 -3.44 6.29 -13.93
CA THR A 81 -4.16 7.48 -14.42
C THR A 81 -5.07 8.06 -13.33
N ALA A 82 -5.49 9.31 -13.53
CA ALA A 82 -6.45 9.96 -12.64
C ALA A 82 -7.71 9.09 -12.46
N MET A 83 -8.21 9.03 -11.22
CA MET A 83 -9.46 8.33 -10.86
C MET A 83 -9.49 6.86 -11.32
N SER A 84 -8.34 6.19 -11.30
CA SER A 84 -8.17 4.81 -11.74
C SER A 84 -7.37 4.01 -10.71
N SER A 85 -7.23 2.72 -10.95
CA SER A 85 -6.55 1.82 -10.02
C SER A 85 -5.61 0.87 -10.74
N ALA A 86 -4.64 0.33 -10.01
CA ALA A 86 -3.73 -0.69 -10.50
C ALA A 86 -3.35 -1.67 -9.40
N SER A 87 -2.83 -2.84 -9.79
CA SER A 87 -2.42 -3.88 -8.85
C SER A 87 -1.08 -4.49 -9.22
N PHE A 88 -0.38 -5.01 -8.22
CA PHE A 88 0.80 -5.87 -8.40
C PHE A 88 0.85 -6.94 -7.32
N THR A 89 1.71 -7.94 -7.51
CA THR A 89 1.95 -9.00 -6.51
C THR A 89 3.42 -9.03 -6.13
N HIS A 90 3.69 -9.09 -4.83
CA HIS A 90 5.02 -9.21 -4.25
C HIS A 90 5.17 -10.57 -3.60
N ALA A 91 6.04 -11.41 -4.15
CA ALA A 91 6.30 -12.75 -3.64
C ALA A 91 7.00 -12.68 -2.27
N ALA A 92 6.60 -13.56 -1.37
CA ALA A 92 7.26 -13.72 -0.07
C ALA A 92 8.52 -14.59 -0.17
N GLN A 93 9.50 -14.30 0.68
CA GLN A 93 10.56 -15.24 1.01
C GLN A 93 10.11 -16.23 2.10
N PRO A 94 10.66 -17.45 2.15
CA PRO A 94 10.20 -18.49 3.09
C PRO A 94 10.28 -18.11 4.58
N ILE A 95 11.23 -17.25 4.96
CA ILE A 95 11.49 -16.87 6.35
C ILE A 95 10.89 -15.49 6.63
N ASP A 96 11.32 -14.48 5.87
CA ASP A 96 11.03 -13.08 6.17
C ASP A 96 9.69 -12.57 5.57
N GLY A 97 9.01 -13.40 4.79
CA GLY A 97 7.74 -13.02 4.16
C GLY A 97 7.91 -12.04 2.99
N SER A 98 6.87 -11.25 2.73
CA SER A 98 6.90 -10.14 1.80
C SER A 98 7.03 -8.84 2.58
N LYS A 99 8.09 -8.08 2.32
CA LYS A 99 8.36 -6.80 2.97
C LYS A 99 8.95 -5.82 1.96
N GLY A 100 8.22 -4.76 1.68
CA GLY A 100 8.62 -3.79 0.67
C GLY A 100 7.95 -2.44 0.84
N ALA A 101 8.39 -1.50 0.02
CA ALA A 101 7.80 -0.18 -0.09
C ALA A 101 7.86 0.32 -1.54
N VAL A 102 6.89 1.16 -1.90
CA VAL A 102 6.83 1.88 -3.18
C VAL A 102 6.57 3.35 -2.94
N VAL A 103 7.12 4.18 -3.81
CA VAL A 103 6.88 5.62 -3.84
C VAL A 103 6.36 6.01 -5.21
N TYR A 104 5.25 6.75 -5.21
CA TYR A 104 4.65 7.34 -6.40
C TYR A 104 4.69 8.85 -6.34
N PHE A 105 4.97 9.50 -7.47
CA PHE A 105 4.96 10.95 -7.63
C PHE A 105 3.84 11.42 -8.55
N GLY A 106 3.30 12.59 -8.24
CA GLY A 106 2.30 13.28 -9.03
C GLY A 106 2.22 14.73 -8.62
N SER A 107 1.10 15.37 -8.91
CA SER A 107 0.80 16.73 -8.48
C SER A 107 -0.52 16.76 -7.74
N ASN A 108 -0.62 17.64 -6.75
CA ASN A 108 -1.92 17.93 -6.12
C ASN A 108 -2.79 18.81 -7.05
N LYS A 109 -3.98 19.19 -6.59
CA LYS A 109 -4.92 20.05 -7.34
C LYS A 109 -4.35 21.42 -7.72
N ASP A 110 -3.37 21.93 -6.95
CA ASP A 110 -2.70 23.21 -7.14
C ASP A 110 -1.42 23.09 -7.98
N GLY A 111 -1.14 21.89 -8.52
CA GLY A 111 0.06 21.62 -9.32
C GLY A 111 1.32 21.35 -8.49
N ILE A 112 1.24 21.33 -7.15
CA ILE A 112 2.38 21.13 -6.26
C ILE A 112 2.90 19.69 -6.40
N PRO A 113 4.19 19.50 -6.74
CA PRO A 113 4.81 18.18 -6.81
C PRO A 113 4.70 17.44 -5.47
N SER A 114 4.08 16.27 -5.52
CA SER A 114 3.66 15.50 -4.35
C SER A 114 4.08 14.04 -4.47
N GLY A 115 4.26 13.37 -3.34
CA GLY A 115 4.64 11.97 -3.26
C GLY A 115 3.80 11.19 -2.25
N TRP A 116 3.61 9.91 -2.57
CA TRP A 116 2.87 8.92 -1.79
C TRP A 116 3.75 7.70 -1.58
N LEU A 117 4.05 7.38 -0.32
CA LEU A 117 4.82 6.21 0.10
C LEU A 117 3.88 5.19 0.73
N LEU A 118 3.94 3.96 0.22
CA LEU A 118 3.26 2.80 0.79
C LEU A 118 4.32 1.75 1.14
N ALA A 119 4.41 1.37 2.40
CA ALA A 119 5.26 0.29 2.89
C ALA A 119 4.40 -0.80 3.55
N TRP A 120 4.80 -2.05 3.40
CA TRP A 120 4.07 -3.20 3.93
C TRP A 120 4.99 -4.27 4.49
N PHE A 121 4.44 -5.02 5.43
CA PHE A 121 5.02 -6.24 5.95
C PHE A 121 3.94 -7.32 6.04
N ALA A 122 4.15 -8.39 5.30
CA ALA A 122 3.34 -9.60 5.30
C ALA A 122 4.26 -10.78 5.68
N PRO A 123 4.35 -11.15 6.97
CA PRO A 123 5.24 -12.22 7.39
C PRO A 123 4.87 -13.55 6.73
N ALA A 124 5.88 -14.41 6.51
CA ALA A 124 5.67 -15.74 5.95
C ALA A 124 4.70 -16.56 6.81
N LYS A 125 4.77 -16.41 8.14
CA LYS A 125 3.82 -16.96 9.10
C LYS A 125 3.29 -15.86 10.01
N MET A 126 1.99 -15.61 9.92
CA MET A 126 1.32 -14.61 10.74
C MET A 126 1.05 -15.16 12.15
N THR A 127 1.39 -14.38 13.17
CA THR A 127 1.07 -14.67 14.58
C THR A 127 0.62 -13.38 15.27
N PRO A 128 0.04 -13.43 16.48
CA PRO A 128 -0.31 -12.22 17.22
C PRO A 128 0.88 -11.28 17.49
N THR A 129 2.09 -11.82 17.60
CA THR A 129 3.33 -11.04 17.83
C THR A 129 4.07 -10.70 16.53
N ASN A 130 3.65 -11.29 15.41
CA ASN A 130 4.20 -11.05 14.08
C ASN A 130 3.02 -10.86 13.10
N PRO A 131 2.23 -9.78 13.23
CA PRO A 131 1.07 -9.53 12.40
C PRO A 131 1.45 -8.89 11.07
N ASN A 132 0.49 -8.83 10.16
CA ASN A 132 0.55 -7.96 8.99
C ASN A 132 0.62 -6.49 9.41
N ARG A 133 1.42 -5.68 8.72
CA ARG A 133 1.59 -4.25 9.00
C ARG A 133 1.65 -3.43 7.73
N VAL A 134 1.17 -2.19 7.81
CA VAL A 134 1.23 -1.22 6.74
C VAL A 134 1.62 0.14 7.29
N HIS A 135 2.44 0.87 6.54
CA HIS A 135 2.85 2.22 6.89
C HIS A 135 2.74 3.11 5.66
N VAL A 136 2.18 4.30 5.83
CA VAL A 136 1.97 5.23 4.72
C VAL A 136 2.42 6.64 5.09
N GLU A 137 2.96 7.34 4.10
CA GLU A 137 3.29 8.77 4.23
C GLU A 137 3.00 9.48 2.91
N CYS A 138 2.54 10.72 2.99
CA CYS A 138 2.39 11.59 1.83
C CYS A 138 2.98 12.98 2.12
N GLY A 139 3.17 13.79 1.09
CA GLY A 139 3.70 15.15 1.22
C GLY A 139 4.44 15.62 -0.03
N PRO A 140 5.29 16.66 0.08
CA PRO A 140 6.07 17.17 -1.05
C PRO A 140 6.96 16.08 -1.64
N SER A 141 7.03 15.97 -2.97
CA SER A 141 7.85 14.93 -3.63
C SER A 141 9.34 15.03 -3.26
N ALA A 142 9.83 16.24 -2.97
CA ALA A 142 11.20 16.49 -2.52
C ALA A 142 11.59 15.69 -1.26
N LYS A 143 10.63 15.40 -0.36
CA LYS A 143 10.85 14.55 0.84
C LYS A 143 11.31 13.15 0.47
N TYR A 144 10.97 12.68 -0.71
CA TYR A 144 11.24 11.33 -1.18
C TYR A 144 12.32 11.28 -2.27
N GLY A 145 13.06 12.37 -2.51
CA GLY A 145 14.21 12.35 -3.42
C GLY A 145 15.38 11.50 -2.89
N SER A 146 15.50 11.40 -1.57
CA SER A 146 16.40 10.48 -0.86
C SER A 146 15.66 9.95 0.36
N VAL A 147 15.06 8.77 0.22
CA VAL A 147 14.27 8.17 1.30
C VAL A 147 15.21 7.49 2.29
N ASP A 148 15.10 7.87 3.56
CA ASP A 148 15.71 7.13 4.67
C ASP A 148 14.89 5.86 4.92
N TRP A 149 15.31 4.77 4.26
CA TRP A 149 14.62 3.50 4.32
C TRP A 149 14.67 2.84 5.69
N ASP A 150 15.68 3.14 6.52
CA ASP A 150 15.77 2.60 7.87
C ASP A 150 14.71 3.24 8.78
N VAL A 151 14.48 4.54 8.63
CA VAL A 151 13.37 5.24 9.30
C VAL A 151 12.01 4.69 8.86
N ILE A 152 11.80 4.47 7.55
CA ILE A 152 10.55 3.88 7.05
C ILE A 152 10.36 2.46 7.60
N LYS A 153 11.42 1.65 7.63
CA LYS A 153 11.39 0.31 8.20
C LYS A 153 11.05 0.33 9.68
N ALA A 154 11.67 1.22 10.46
CA ALA A 154 11.40 1.35 11.89
C ALA A 154 9.94 1.72 12.17
N ARG A 155 9.36 2.62 11.37
CA ARG A 155 7.93 2.99 11.46
C ARG A 155 7.03 1.81 11.10
N LEU A 156 7.33 1.10 10.01
CA LEU A 156 6.62 -0.12 9.61
C LEU A 156 6.70 -1.24 10.67
N ASP A 157 7.85 -1.37 11.35
CA ASP A 157 8.09 -2.42 12.36
C ASP A 157 7.24 -2.27 13.63
N VAL A 158 6.61 -1.11 13.83
CA VAL A 158 5.68 -0.86 14.95
C VAL A 158 4.28 -0.47 14.50
N ALA A 159 4.02 -0.47 13.19
CA ALA A 159 2.73 -0.07 12.63
C ALA A 159 1.66 -1.15 12.81
N ASP A 160 0.41 -0.72 12.68
CA ASP A 160 -0.77 -1.59 12.68
C ASP A 160 -1.11 -2.09 11.27
N SER A 161 -2.19 -2.87 11.16
CA SER A 161 -2.72 -3.34 9.89
C SER A 161 -3.44 -2.25 9.08
N TYR A 162 -3.73 -1.10 9.68
CA TYR A 162 -4.31 0.08 9.03
C TYR A 162 -3.46 1.30 9.37
N ASN A 163 -3.20 2.15 8.38
CA ASN A 163 -2.49 3.40 8.58
C ASN A 163 -2.99 4.47 7.61
N ASN A 164 -2.98 5.73 8.04
CA ASN A 164 -3.30 6.86 7.19
C ASN A 164 -2.41 8.07 7.51
N HIS A 165 -2.32 8.98 6.55
CA HIS A 165 -1.55 10.20 6.67
C HIS A 165 -2.17 11.31 5.84
N PHE A 166 -2.25 12.51 6.42
CA PHE A 166 -2.63 13.75 5.75
C PHE A 166 -1.48 14.75 5.86
N ASP A 167 -1.04 15.30 4.74
CA ASP A 167 -0.06 16.38 4.72
C ASP A 167 -0.76 17.74 4.54
N PRO A 168 -0.71 18.65 5.54
CA PRO A 168 -1.41 19.92 5.49
C PRO A 168 -0.81 20.93 4.50
N VAL A 169 0.42 20.70 4.03
CA VAL A 169 1.12 21.63 3.11
C VAL A 169 0.73 21.34 1.66
N THR A 170 0.75 20.08 1.26
CA THR A 170 0.37 19.64 -0.08
C THR A 170 -1.10 19.25 -0.20
N HIS A 171 -1.83 19.22 0.91
CA HIS A 171 -3.19 18.69 0.98
C HIS A 171 -3.30 17.27 0.41
N THR A 172 -2.23 16.47 0.53
CA THR A 172 -2.27 15.08 0.06
C THR A 172 -2.77 14.19 1.17
N THR A 173 -3.45 13.11 0.78
CA THR A 173 -3.84 12.05 1.70
C THR A 173 -3.36 10.70 1.20
N ILE A 174 -3.13 9.80 2.14
CA ILE A 174 -2.93 8.40 1.87
C ILE A 174 -3.53 7.58 3.00
N ALA A 175 -4.18 6.48 2.65
CA ALA A 175 -4.63 5.48 3.61
C ALA A 175 -4.39 4.09 3.02
N ALA A 176 -4.06 3.13 3.88
CA ALA A 176 -3.92 1.75 3.48
C ALA A 176 -4.30 0.78 4.59
N GLU A 177 -4.72 -0.41 4.19
CA GLU A 177 -5.00 -1.52 5.08
C GLU A 177 -4.43 -2.80 4.49
N ILE A 178 -3.93 -3.67 5.37
CA ILE A 178 -3.47 -5.01 5.04
C ILE A 178 -4.28 -6.04 5.82
N THR A 179 -4.90 -6.98 5.12
CA THR A 179 -5.70 -8.06 5.73
C THR A 179 -5.27 -9.43 5.20
N PRO A 180 -5.48 -10.52 5.96
CA PRO A 180 -5.26 -11.87 5.44
C PRO A 180 -6.22 -12.19 4.27
N GLY A 181 -5.66 -12.72 3.18
CA GLY A 181 -6.39 -13.20 2.00
C GLY A 181 -6.46 -14.74 1.89
N GLY A 182 -6.02 -15.46 2.91
CA GLY A 182 -5.81 -16.91 2.89
C GLY A 182 -4.31 -17.23 2.87
N SER A 183 -3.78 -17.64 1.72
CA SER A 183 -2.35 -17.91 1.54
C SER A 183 -1.52 -16.67 1.14
N PHE A 184 -2.09 -15.47 1.20
CA PHE A 184 -1.46 -14.21 0.84
C PHE A 184 -2.00 -13.08 1.72
N ALA A 185 -1.28 -11.96 1.81
CA ALA A 185 -1.81 -10.73 2.38
C ALA A 185 -2.45 -9.87 1.28
N ALA A 186 -3.62 -9.29 1.55
CA ALA A 186 -4.32 -8.38 0.66
C ALA A 186 -4.17 -6.95 1.17
N ILE A 187 -3.58 -6.07 0.36
CA ILE A 187 -3.33 -4.67 0.68
C ILE A 187 -4.18 -3.79 -0.22
N GLY A 188 -5.03 -2.97 0.37
CA GLY A 188 -5.75 -1.91 -0.31
C GLY A 188 -5.16 -0.56 0.08
N ALA A 189 -4.91 0.31 -0.89
CA ALA A 189 -4.42 1.66 -0.62
C ALA A 189 -5.17 2.71 -1.46
N ASN A 190 -5.40 3.88 -0.90
CA ASN A 190 -5.98 5.03 -1.58
C ASN A 190 -5.02 6.22 -1.54
N PHE A 191 -4.63 6.72 -2.71
CA PHE A 191 -3.75 7.87 -2.85
C PHE A 191 -4.60 9.06 -3.30
N GLY A 192 -4.70 10.07 -2.44
CA GLY A 192 -5.66 11.15 -2.60
C GLY A 192 -5.09 12.54 -2.40
N VAL A 193 -5.99 13.51 -2.60
CA VAL A 193 -5.80 14.93 -2.35
C VAL A 193 -7.08 15.50 -1.74
N PHE A 194 -6.92 16.55 -0.94
CA PHE A 194 -7.97 17.33 -0.31
C PHE A 194 -8.16 18.69 -1.00
#